data_AF-A0A8S9PWP6-F1
#
_entry.id   AF-A0A8S9PWP6-F1
#
_cell.length_a   1.000
_cell.length_b   1.000
_cell.length_c   1.000
_cell.angle_alpha   90.00
_cell.angle_beta   90.00
_cell.angle_gamma   90.00
#
_symmetry.space_group_name_H-M   'P 1'
#
loop_
_entity.id
_entity.type
_entity.pdbx_description
1 polymer ?
#
loop_
_entity_poly.entity_id
_entity_poly.type
_entity_poly.pdbx_seq_one_letter_code
_entity_poly.pdbx_strand_id
1 'polypeptide(L)'
;MVHFPHLIRYHVPRSFLNAEGDNTLVLFEEMGGNPSLVSFQTTRVGSVCANVYEKNIIELSCDRKPISAIKFASFGNPYGDCGSFVKGTCESSNNTVDILTQECVGKEKCSIDVSTEKFGAPDCSGAVRRLAVEAIC
;
A
#
# COMPACT_ATOMS: atom_id res chain seq x y z
N MET A 1 13.93 -4.81 8.03
CA MET A 1 13.95 -6.27 8.24
C MET A 1 15.24 -6.80 7.69
N VAL A 2 15.92 -7.65 8.44
CA VAL A 2 17.17 -8.31 8.04
C VAL A 2 16.90 -9.79 7.83
N HIS A 3 17.31 -10.34 6.69
CA HIS A 3 17.18 -11.75 6.37
C HIS A 3 18.54 -12.45 6.44
N PHE A 4 18.57 -13.59 7.13
CA PHE A 4 19.75 -14.43 7.30
C PHE A 4 19.49 -15.80 6.65
N PRO A 5 20.45 -16.36 5.89
CA PRO A 5 20.24 -17.59 5.11
C PRO A 5 19.93 -18.86 5.94
N HIS A 6 20.14 -18.83 7.27
CA HIS A 6 19.83 -19.95 8.18
C HIS A 6 18.92 -19.58 9.37
N LEU A 7 18.40 -18.34 9.45
CA LEU A 7 17.65 -17.85 10.61
C LEU A 7 16.37 -17.07 10.23
N ILE A 8 15.47 -17.02 11.21
CA ILE A 8 14.18 -16.32 11.20
C ILE A 8 14.44 -14.82 10.95
N ARG A 9 13.61 -14.20 10.09
CA ARG A 9 13.68 -12.77 9.75
C ARG A 9 13.71 -11.90 11.02
N TYR A 10 14.64 -10.95 11.09
CA TYR A 10 14.72 -10.01 12.23
C TYR A 10 14.06 -8.66 11.88
N HIS A 11 13.09 -8.26 12.70
CA HIS A 11 12.44 -6.96 12.59
C HIS A 11 13.24 -5.92 13.36
N VAL A 12 13.74 -4.90 12.65
CA VAL A 12 14.39 -3.73 13.27
C VAL A 12 13.29 -2.71 13.59
N PRO A 13 13.04 -2.38 14.88
CA PRO A 13 12.07 -1.35 15.25
C PRO A 13 12.44 0.01 14.65
N ARG A 14 11.43 0.77 14.22
CA ARG A 14 11.65 2.10 13.63
C ARG A 14 12.28 3.10 14.60
N SER A 15 12.03 2.95 15.90
CA SER A 15 12.65 3.78 16.93
C SER A 15 14.16 3.63 17.01
N PHE A 16 14.73 2.58 16.39
CA PHE A 16 16.19 2.38 16.33
C PHE A 16 16.80 3.01 15.07
N LEU A 17 15.98 3.52 14.15
CA LEU A 17 16.45 4.13 12.92
C LEU A 17 16.53 5.66 13.09
N ASN A 18 17.65 6.23 12.68
CA ASN A 18 17.79 7.66 12.43
C ASN A 18 17.03 8.01 11.16
N ALA A 19 16.05 8.92 11.27
CA ALA A 19 15.21 9.34 10.15
C ALA A 19 15.85 10.45 9.28
N GLU A 20 16.79 11.21 9.83
CA GLU A 20 17.39 12.39 9.19
C GLU A 20 18.86 12.18 8.81
N GLY A 21 19.41 10.99 9.05
CA GLY A 21 20.81 10.68 8.78
C GLY A 21 21.08 9.19 8.54
N ASP A 22 22.35 8.84 8.43
CA ASP A 22 22.78 7.48 8.12
C ASP A 22 22.60 6.53 9.31
N ASN A 23 22.27 5.27 8.98
CA ASN A 23 22.14 4.19 9.95
C ASN A 23 23.28 3.19 9.72
N THR A 24 24.01 2.86 10.78
CA THR A 24 25.07 1.84 10.73
C THR A 24 24.60 0.56 11.40
N LEU A 25 24.61 -0.57 10.68
CA LEU A 25 24.38 -1.89 11.25
C LEU A 25 25.70 -2.62 11.41
N VAL A 26 25.97 -3.09 12.63
CA VAL A 26 27.12 -3.94 12.94
C VAL A 26 26.64 -5.38 13.13
N LEU A 27 27.22 -6.30 12.36
CA LEU A 27 26.90 -7.73 12.38
C LEU A 27 28.09 -8.48 13.01
N PHE A 28 27.82 -9.24 14.06
CA PHE A 28 28.80 -10.15 14.66
C PHE A 28 28.56 -11.56 14.15
N GLU A 29 29.59 -12.16 13.55
CA GLU A 29 29.53 -13.53 13.06
C GLU A 29 29.89 -14.49 14.21
N GLU A 30 28.98 -15.41 14.54
CA GLU A 30 29.15 -16.32 15.69
C GLU A 30 29.57 -17.75 15.27
N MET A 31 29.22 -18.21 14.06
CA MET A 31 29.41 -19.62 13.64
C MET A 31 29.87 -19.82 12.17
N GLY A 32 30.81 -19.03 11.64
CA GLY A 32 31.42 -19.32 10.33
C GLY A 32 30.48 -19.17 9.13
N GLY A 33 29.58 -18.18 9.16
CA GLY A 33 28.63 -17.89 8.08
C GLY A 33 29.20 -16.94 7.02
N ASN A 34 28.53 -16.79 5.88
CA ASN A 34 28.90 -15.74 4.90
C ASN A 34 28.00 -14.50 5.09
N PRO A 35 28.52 -13.39 5.66
CA PRO A 35 27.73 -12.17 5.88
C PRO A 35 27.28 -11.49 4.59
N SER A 36 27.89 -11.81 3.43
CA SER A 36 27.50 -11.28 2.12
C SER A 36 26.11 -11.75 1.67
N LEU A 37 25.55 -12.77 2.32
CA LEU A 37 24.22 -13.30 2.04
C LEU A 37 23.11 -12.63 2.86
N VAL A 38 23.48 -11.70 3.77
CA VAL A 38 22.51 -10.92 4.53
C VAL A 38 21.82 -9.94 3.60
N SER A 39 20.49 -9.94 3.58
CA SER A 39 19.70 -9.01 2.78
C SER A 39 18.78 -8.16 3.63
N PHE A 40 18.51 -6.95 3.13
CA PHE A 40 17.72 -5.93 3.81
C PHE A 40 16.42 -5.70 3.07
N GLN A 41 15.32 -5.68 3.82
CA GLN A 41 14.01 -5.32 3.32
C GLN A 41 13.38 -4.28 4.22
N THR A 42 12.98 -3.15 3.65
CA THR A 42 12.32 -2.08 4.39
C THR A 42 10.83 -2.41 4.50
N THR A 43 10.35 -2.66 5.72
CA THR A 43 8.91 -2.79 5.97
C THR A 43 8.35 -1.38 6.22
N ARG A 44 7.69 -0.79 5.22
CA ARG A 44 6.84 0.39 5.44
C ARG A 44 5.68 -0.03 6.38
N VAL A 45 5.01 0.94 7.03
CA VAL A 45 3.71 0.67 7.69
C VAL A 45 2.89 -0.01 6.61
N GLY A 46 2.30 -1.17 6.89
CA GLY A 46 1.99 -2.16 5.86
C GLY A 46 1.04 -1.56 4.84
N SER A 47 1.54 -0.89 3.82
CA SER A 47 0.67 -0.19 2.89
C SER A 47 0.29 -1.20 1.83
N VAL A 48 -1.00 -1.48 1.71
CA VAL A 48 -1.53 -2.31 0.64
C VAL A 48 -2.04 -1.41 -0.46
N CYS A 49 -1.69 -1.73 -1.69
CA CYS A 49 -2.14 -1.01 -2.87
C CYS A 49 -2.92 -1.95 -3.77
N ALA A 50 -3.94 -1.41 -4.43
CA ALA A 50 -4.65 -2.11 -5.47
C ALA A 50 -5.07 -1.11 -6.55
N ASN A 51 -5.10 -1.57 -7.80
CA ASN A 51 -5.76 -0.86 -8.88
C ASN A 51 -6.60 -1.83 -9.69
N VAL A 52 -7.77 -1.39 -10.14
CA VAL A 52 -8.66 -2.21 -10.94
C VAL A 52 -9.52 -1.34 -11.84
N TYR A 53 -9.89 -1.86 -13.00
CA TYR A 53 -10.79 -1.19 -13.93
C TYR A 53 -12.23 -1.22 -13.42
N GLU A 54 -13.04 -0.25 -13.86
CA GLU A 54 -14.48 -0.21 -13.65
C GLU A 54 -15.15 -1.57 -13.96
N LYS A 55 -16.24 -1.88 -13.24
CA LYS A 55 -17.02 -3.14 -13.33
C LYS A 55 -16.29 -4.38 -12.81
N ASN A 56 -15.25 -4.19 -12.00
CA ASN A 56 -14.57 -5.25 -11.27
C ASN A 56 -14.63 -4.98 -9.77
N ILE A 57 -14.24 -5.98 -8.98
CA ILE A 57 -14.14 -5.88 -7.53
C ILE A 57 -12.70 -5.59 -7.15
N ILE A 58 -12.47 -4.59 -6.30
CA ILE A 58 -11.18 -4.34 -5.67
C ILE A 58 -11.12 -5.04 -4.31
N GLU A 59 -10.01 -5.71 -4.02
CA GLU A 59 -9.77 -6.35 -2.72
C GLU A 59 -8.55 -5.75 -2.04
N LEU A 60 -8.69 -5.35 -0.77
CA LEU A 60 -7.63 -4.88 0.10
C LEU A 60 -7.52 -5.84 1.28
N SER A 61 -6.31 -6.30 1.59
CA SER A 61 -6.06 -7.23 2.69
C SER A 61 -4.82 -6.80 3.46
N CYS A 62 -4.98 -6.69 4.77
CA CYS A 62 -3.94 -6.34 5.73
C CYS A 62 -3.67 -7.55 6.63
N ASP A 63 -2.62 -8.32 6.35
CA ASP A 63 -2.37 -9.60 7.04
C ASP A 63 -2.35 -9.46 8.57
N ARG A 64 -3.37 -10.02 9.24
CA ARG A 64 -3.57 -10.02 10.71
C ARG A 64 -3.68 -8.63 11.34
N LYS A 65 -3.97 -7.58 10.56
CA LYS A 65 -4.13 -6.20 11.04
C LYS A 65 -5.32 -5.54 10.36
N PRO A 66 -6.09 -4.69 11.07
CA PRO A 66 -7.11 -3.90 10.39
C PRO A 66 -6.46 -2.84 9.49
N ILE A 67 -7.15 -2.49 8.41
CA ILE A 67 -6.87 -1.29 7.63
C ILE A 67 -7.08 -0.09 8.56
N SER A 68 -6.01 0.67 8.83
CA SER A 68 -6.00 1.79 9.75
C SER A 68 -6.40 3.11 9.08
N ALA A 69 -6.07 3.29 7.79
CA ALA A 69 -6.43 4.48 7.03
C ALA A 69 -6.38 4.24 5.51
N ILE A 70 -7.06 5.09 4.75
CA ILE A 70 -6.86 5.21 3.29
C ILE A 70 -5.93 6.38 3.04
N LYS A 71 -4.73 6.11 2.52
CA LYS A 71 -3.71 7.13 2.22
C LYS A 71 -3.98 7.83 0.90
N PHE A 72 -4.44 7.09 -0.10
CA PHE A 72 -4.77 7.62 -1.42
C PHE A 72 -5.94 6.84 -2.02
N ALA A 73 -6.83 7.54 -2.71
CA ALA A 73 -7.82 6.93 -3.58
C ALA A 73 -8.22 7.88 -4.72
N SER A 74 -8.39 7.33 -5.92
CA SER A 74 -8.82 8.06 -7.11
C SER A 74 -9.54 7.13 -8.07
N PHE A 75 -10.74 7.54 -8.50
CA PHE A 75 -11.53 6.85 -9.51
C PHE A 75 -11.62 7.69 -10.78
N GLY A 76 -11.09 7.17 -11.88
CA GLY A 76 -10.98 7.87 -13.16
C GLY A 76 -9.73 7.43 -13.92
N ASN A 77 -8.77 8.34 -14.13
CA ASN A 77 -7.48 8.04 -14.79
C ASN A 77 -6.25 8.34 -13.89
N PRO A 78 -6.14 7.79 -12.68
CA PRO A 78 -4.94 7.97 -11.85
C PRO A 78 -3.68 7.49 -12.56
N TYR A 79 -2.51 8.03 -12.20
CA TYR A 79 -1.18 7.68 -12.72
C TYR A 79 -0.22 7.30 -11.59
N GLY A 80 0.93 6.73 -11.95
CA GLY A 80 1.97 6.31 -11.00
C GLY A 80 1.76 4.91 -10.44
N ASP A 81 2.61 4.57 -9.47
CA ASP A 81 2.69 3.25 -8.83
C ASP A 81 2.40 3.35 -7.33
N CYS A 82 2.23 2.19 -6.68
CA CYS A 82 2.01 2.09 -5.24
C CYS A 82 3.02 2.92 -4.43
N GLY A 83 2.53 3.86 -3.61
CA GLY A 83 3.34 4.82 -2.86
C GLY A 83 3.56 6.16 -3.56
N SER A 84 3.18 6.28 -4.83
CA SER A 84 3.38 7.46 -5.69
C SER A 84 2.19 7.73 -6.62
N PHE A 85 1.00 7.24 -6.26
CA PHE A 85 -0.19 7.48 -7.06
C PHE A 85 -0.53 8.98 -7.13
N VAL A 86 -0.95 9.42 -8.31
CA VAL A 86 -1.36 10.79 -8.60
C VAL A 86 -2.70 10.78 -9.30
N LYS A 87 -3.57 11.73 -8.98
CA LYS A 87 -4.84 11.93 -9.69
C LYS A 87 -4.58 12.37 -11.12
N GLY A 88 -5.38 11.88 -12.05
CA GLY A 88 -5.33 12.32 -13.44
C GLY A 88 -6.26 13.48 -13.74
N THR A 89 -6.46 13.73 -15.03
CA THR A 89 -7.35 14.78 -15.56
C THR A 89 -8.84 14.41 -15.50
N CYS A 90 -9.14 13.12 -15.41
CA CYS A 90 -10.46 12.57 -15.24
C CYS A 90 -10.56 11.98 -13.83
N GLU A 91 -11.32 12.64 -12.96
CA GLU A 91 -11.49 12.25 -11.56
C GLU A 91 -12.96 12.35 -11.21
N SER A 92 -13.43 11.40 -10.41
CA SER A 92 -14.82 11.41 -9.96
C SER A 92 -15.17 12.57 -9.04
N SER A 93 -16.43 13.01 -9.12
CA SER A 93 -16.98 14.07 -8.27
C SER A 93 -17.17 13.65 -6.82
N ASN A 94 -17.34 12.35 -6.54
CA ASN A 94 -17.49 11.88 -5.16
C ASN A 94 -16.13 11.73 -4.49
N ASN A 95 -16.09 11.96 -3.18
CA ASN A 95 -14.89 11.75 -2.40
C ASN A 95 -14.60 10.25 -2.25
N THR A 96 -13.77 9.73 -3.16
CA THR A 96 -13.37 8.32 -3.22
C THR A 96 -12.67 7.89 -1.92
N VAL A 97 -11.89 8.78 -1.29
CA VAL A 97 -11.20 8.49 -0.02
C VAL A 97 -12.21 8.28 1.11
N ASP A 98 -13.24 9.13 1.21
CA ASP A 98 -14.25 9.01 2.27
C ASP A 98 -15.07 7.72 2.12
N ILE A 99 -15.47 7.38 0.89
CA ILE A 99 -16.21 6.15 0.59
C ILE A 99 -15.40 4.93 1.06
N LEU A 100 -14.13 4.84 0.67
CA LEU A 100 -13.26 3.73 1.07
C LEU A 100 -12.94 3.75 2.57
N THR A 101 -12.85 4.93 3.17
CA THR A 101 -12.63 5.06 4.62
C THR A 101 -13.79 4.48 5.40
N GLN A 102 -15.03 4.82 5.04
CA GLN A 102 -16.22 4.30 5.70
C GLN A 102 -16.38 2.79 5.53
N GLU A 103 -15.96 2.24 4.39
CA GLU A 103 -16.18 0.83 4.09
C GLU A 103 -15.05 -0.10 4.50
N CYS A 104 -13.80 0.36 4.46
CA CYS A 104 -12.62 -0.49 4.66
C CYS A 104 -11.91 -0.29 5.99
N VAL A 105 -11.90 0.93 6.56
CA VAL A 105 -11.15 1.18 7.79
C VAL A 105 -11.75 0.39 8.95
N GLY A 106 -10.88 -0.25 9.73
CA GLY A 106 -11.25 -1.16 10.82
C GLY A 106 -11.41 -2.62 10.40
N LYS A 107 -11.41 -2.95 9.10
CA LYS A 107 -11.50 -4.33 8.61
C LYS A 107 -10.13 -4.88 8.23
N GLU A 108 -9.91 -6.17 8.47
CA GLU A 108 -8.69 -6.86 8.01
C GLU A 108 -8.68 -7.05 6.48
N LYS A 109 -9.88 -7.30 5.91
CA LYS A 109 -10.11 -7.44 4.48
C LYS A 109 -11.30 -6.60 4.05
N CYS A 110 -11.19 -5.98 2.89
CA CYS A 110 -12.23 -5.14 2.30
C CYS A 110 -12.39 -5.46 0.81
N SER A 111 -13.62 -5.71 0.37
CA SER A 111 -13.94 -5.95 -1.04
C SER A 111 -15.00 -4.96 -1.48
N ILE A 112 -14.76 -4.27 -2.61
CA ILE A 112 -15.63 -3.19 -3.09
C ILE A 112 -15.85 -3.32 -4.60
N ASP A 113 -17.13 -3.28 -5.00
CA ASP A 113 -17.52 -3.15 -6.40
C ASP A 113 -17.15 -1.76 -6.94
N VAL A 114 -16.35 -1.73 -8.01
CA VAL A 114 -15.94 -0.48 -8.67
C VAL A 114 -16.96 -0.11 -9.73
N SER A 115 -17.88 0.81 -9.38
CA SER A 115 -18.94 1.29 -10.26
C SER A 115 -19.10 2.81 -10.22
N THR A 116 -19.67 3.35 -11.30
CA THR A 116 -20.01 4.78 -11.39
C THR A 116 -21.15 5.19 -10.46
N GLU A 117 -22.00 4.24 -10.05
CA GLU A 117 -23.08 4.48 -9.09
C GLU A 117 -22.52 4.83 -7.71
N LYS A 118 -21.46 4.13 -7.33
CA LYS A 118 -20.80 4.29 -6.03
C LYS A 118 -19.83 5.47 -6.02
N PHE A 119 -18.92 5.48 -6.99
CA PHE A 119 -17.85 6.46 -7.01
C PHE A 119 -18.20 7.72 -7.77
N GLY A 120 -19.30 7.77 -8.53
CA GLY A 120 -19.64 8.85 -9.46
C GLY A 120 -19.16 8.52 -10.88
N ALA A 121 -19.76 9.16 -11.88
CA ALA A 121 -19.49 8.94 -13.30
C ALA A 121 -18.61 10.07 -13.88
N PRO A 122 -17.28 10.06 -13.69
CA PRO A 122 -16.45 11.12 -14.25
C PRO A 122 -16.46 11.06 -15.78
N ASP A 123 -16.52 12.22 -16.43
CA ASP A 123 -16.43 12.27 -17.89
C ASP A 123 -14.98 12.09 -18.35
N CYS A 124 -14.63 10.88 -18.75
CA CYS A 124 -13.30 10.55 -19.27
C CYS A 124 -13.25 10.52 -20.80
N SER A 125 -14.18 11.18 -21.50
CA SER A 125 -14.18 11.25 -22.98
C SER A 125 -14.07 9.87 -23.66
N GLY A 126 -14.71 8.84 -23.07
CA GLY A 126 -14.71 7.47 -23.58
C GLY A 126 -13.56 6.58 -23.10
N ALA A 127 -12.60 7.08 -22.33
CA ALA A 127 -11.55 6.26 -21.73
C ALA A 127 -12.12 5.35 -20.62
N VAL A 128 -11.53 4.16 -20.49
CA VAL A 128 -11.89 3.21 -19.42
C VAL A 128 -11.40 3.74 -18.07
N ARG A 129 -12.32 3.84 -17.12
CA ARG A 129 -12.03 4.30 -15.76
C ARG A 129 -11.38 3.19 -14.94
N ARG A 130 -10.51 3.58 -14.01
CA ARG A 130 -9.91 2.69 -13.01
C ARG A 130 -9.93 3.34 -11.64
N LEU A 131 -10.02 2.51 -10.61
CA LEU A 131 -9.83 2.88 -9.22
C LEU A 131 -8.40 2.53 -8.82
N ALA A 132 -7.66 3.48 -8.25
CA ALA A 132 -6.36 3.22 -7.61
C ALA A 132 -6.45 3.59 -6.13
N VAL A 133 -5.97 2.70 -5.26
CA VAL A 133 -6.04 2.84 -3.81
C VAL A 133 -4.69 2.50 -3.17
N GLU A 134 -4.32 3.28 -2.17
CA GLU A 134 -3.26 2.96 -1.22
C GLU A 134 -3.86 3.05 0.18
N ALA A 135 -3.92 1.92 0.88
CA ALA A 135 -4.40 1.80 2.24
C ALA A 135 -3.24 1.51 3.19
N ILE A 136 -3.38 1.92 4.44
CA ILE A 136 -2.42 1.67 5.51
C ILE A 136 -2.97 0.55 6.38
N CYS A 137 -2.16 -0.48 6.59
CA CYS A 137 -2.23 -1.40 7.72
C CYS A 137 -1.28 -0.86 8.81
#